data_AF-K2BNG1-F1
#
_entry.id   AF-K2BNG1-F1
#
_cell.length_a   1.000
_cell.length_b   1.000
_cell.length_c   1.000
_cell.angle_alpha   90.00
_cell.angle_beta   90.00
_cell.angle_gamma   90.00
#
_symmetry.space_group_name_H-M   'P 1'
#
loop_
_entity.id
_entity.type
_entity.pdbx_description
1 polymer ?
#
loop_
_entity_poly.entity_id
_entity_poly.type
_entity_poly.pdbx_seq_one_letter_code
_entity_poly.pdbx_strand_id
1 'polypeptide(L)'
;MKLIITASIKKVEFEPAKSIFDLDIIKTAAKKSLEGLGDTVKSSNKIPSTCLKKVYLTSSSGAGRVIFLLKLNSGKSVLVMIRQKQDKKIGANMTVQNPNFVKALDKNLDIILDDLQKGKYEELDL
;
A
#
# COMPACT_ATOMS: atom_id res chain seq x y z
N MET A 1 5.78 15.62 -3.32
CA MET A 1 5.53 14.16 -3.44
C MET A 1 4.04 13.93 -3.22
N LYS A 2 3.46 12.86 -3.77
CA LYS A 2 2.01 12.62 -3.61
C LYS A 2 1.67 11.18 -3.22
N LEU A 3 0.64 11.04 -2.40
CA LEU A 3 -0.03 9.79 -2.11
C LEU A 3 -1.33 9.71 -2.92
N ILE A 4 -1.50 8.62 -3.66
CA ILE A 4 -2.73 8.28 -4.36
C ILE A 4 -3.47 7.23 -3.55
N ILE A 5 -4.75 7.48 -3.28
CA ILE A 5 -5.66 6.48 -2.72
C ILE A 5 -6.82 6.31 -3.70
N THR A 6 -6.97 5.11 -4.26
CA THR A 6 -8.10 4.84 -5.16
C THR A 6 -9.38 4.62 -4.37
N ALA A 7 -10.54 4.92 -4.95
CA ALA A 7 -11.82 4.87 -4.26
C ALA A 7 -12.11 3.49 -3.64
N SER A 8 -11.77 2.42 -4.35
CA SER A 8 -11.98 1.06 -3.88
C SER A 8 -10.99 0.68 -2.77
N ILE A 9 -9.71 1.04 -2.91
CA ILE A 9 -8.71 0.82 -1.84
C ILE A 9 -9.05 1.62 -0.59
N LYS A 10 -9.53 2.85 -0.74
CA LYS A 10 -10.02 3.66 0.37
C LYS A 10 -11.04 2.88 1.19
N LYS A 11 -12.02 2.29 0.51
CA LYS A 11 -13.12 1.53 1.13
C LYS A 11 -12.67 0.21 1.76
N VAL A 12 -11.84 -0.58 1.07
CA VAL A 12 -11.55 -1.97 1.48
C VAL A 12 -10.28 -2.13 2.31
N GLU A 13 -9.38 -1.15 2.26
CA GLU A 13 -8.09 -1.18 2.95
C GLU A 13 -7.95 -0.03 3.96
N PHE A 14 -8.19 1.21 3.54
CA PHE A 14 -7.91 2.37 4.39
C PHE A 14 -8.94 2.59 5.50
N GLU A 15 -10.23 2.73 5.18
CA GLU A 15 -11.27 2.99 6.19
C GLU A 15 -11.32 1.91 7.29
N PRO A 16 -11.19 0.59 7.00
CA PRO A 16 -11.12 -0.43 8.04
C PRO A 16 -9.88 -0.32 8.95
N ALA A 17 -8.77 0.23 8.45
CA ALA A 17 -7.51 0.37 9.18
C ALA A 17 -7.35 1.72 9.88
N LYS A 18 -8.17 2.72 9.54
CA LYS A 18 -8.03 4.13 9.91
C LYS A 18 -8.08 4.41 11.41
N SER A 19 -8.77 3.58 12.18
CA SER A 19 -8.81 3.68 13.65
C SER A 19 -7.47 3.36 14.32
N ILE A 20 -6.57 2.68 13.59
CA ILE A 20 -5.26 2.25 14.09
C ILE A 20 -4.14 2.98 13.36
N PHE A 21 -4.28 3.16 12.04
CA PHE A 21 -3.34 3.86 11.18
C PHE A 21 -4.08 4.97 10.45
N ASP A 22 -4.10 6.15 11.06
CA ASP A 22 -4.72 7.33 10.47
C ASP A 22 -3.99 7.80 9.19
N LEU A 23 -4.55 8.84 8.57
CA LEU A 23 -4.01 9.35 7.32
C LEU A 23 -2.57 9.87 7.46
N ASP A 24 -2.21 10.47 8.59
CA ASP A 24 -0.89 11.08 8.81
C ASP A 24 0.20 10.01 8.93
N ILE A 25 -0.12 8.89 9.58
CA ILE A 25 0.74 7.70 9.63
C ILE A 25 0.94 7.14 8.22
N ILE A 26 -0.13 7.02 7.43
CA ILE A 26 -0.04 6.52 6.05
C ILE A 26 0.76 7.48 5.16
N LYS A 27 0.55 8.80 5.28
CA LYS A 27 1.34 9.81 4.56
C LYS A 27 2.82 9.73 4.91
N THR A 28 3.14 9.61 6.21
CA THR A 28 4.52 9.44 6.68
C THR A 28 5.17 8.20 6.07
N ALA A 29 4.44 7.08 6.02
CA ALA A 29 4.95 5.85 5.41
C ALA A 29 5.11 5.97 3.88
N ALA A 30 4.19 6.66 3.21
CA ALA A 30 4.27 6.93 1.78
C ALA A 30 5.50 7.79 1.44
N LYS A 31 5.76 8.84 2.22
CA LYS A 31 6.96 9.67 2.09
C LYS A 31 8.24 8.85 2.25
N LYS A 32 8.35 8.05 3.32
CA LYS A 32 9.47 7.13 3.54
C LYS A 32 9.69 6.19 2.35
N SER A 33 8.61 5.64 1.78
CA SER A 33 8.70 4.75 0.62
C SER A 33 9.26 5.45 -0.62
N LEU A 34 8.86 6.70 -0.87
CA LEU A 34 9.32 7.52 -1.98
C LEU A 34 10.78 7.96 -1.82
N GLU A 35 11.23 8.13 -0.58
CA GLU A 35 12.63 8.40 -0.21
C GLU A 35 13.51 7.12 -0.24
N GLY A 36 12.95 5.98 -0.67
CA GLY A 36 13.68 4.74 -0.87
C GLY A 36 13.69 3.78 0.32
N LEU A 37 13.09 4.16 1.45
CA LEU A 37 13.00 3.32 2.64
C LEU A 37 11.97 2.19 2.48
N GLY A 38 12.18 1.11 3.23
CA GLY A 38 11.34 -0.08 3.21
C GLY A 38 11.80 -1.16 2.23
N ASP A 39 11.26 -2.37 2.43
CA ASP A 39 11.67 -3.55 1.69
C ASP A 39 11.01 -3.58 0.31
N THR A 40 11.78 -3.81 -0.73
CA THR A 40 11.22 -4.05 -2.07
C THR A 40 10.61 -5.45 -2.12
N VAL A 41 9.32 -5.53 -2.45
CA VAL A 41 8.64 -6.81 -2.66
C VAL A 41 8.87 -7.25 -4.10
N LYS A 42 9.61 -8.35 -4.28
CA LYS A 42 9.90 -8.96 -5.60
C LYS A 42 8.68 -9.69 -6.19
N SER A 43 7.51 -9.07 -6.23
CA SER A 43 6.33 -9.64 -6.90
C SER A 43 5.43 -8.57 -7.45
N SER A 44 5.67 -8.16 -8.69
CA SER A 44 4.58 -7.96 -9.65
C SER A 44 5.18 -7.34 -10.90
N ASN A 45 5.37 -8.17 -11.93
CA ASN A 45 5.67 -7.71 -13.29
C ASN A 45 4.40 -7.19 -13.99
N LYS A 46 3.25 -7.07 -13.30
CA LYS A 46 1.97 -6.67 -13.92
C LYS A 46 1.97 -5.22 -14.41
N ILE A 47 2.69 -4.32 -13.75
CA ILE A 47 2.69 -2.89 -14.10
C ILE A 47 4.13 -2.48 -14.41
N PRO A 48 4.49 -2.27 -15.70
CA PRO A 48 5.82 -1.87 -16.09
C PRO A 48 6.29 -0.61 -15.36
N SER A 49 7.59 -0.54 -15.09
CA SER A 49 8.22 0.62 -14.44
C SER A 49 7.64 0.98 -13.07
N THR A 50 7.15 -0.03 -12.34
CA THR A 50 6.72 0.12 -10.95
C THR A 50 7.50 -0.79 -10.01
N CYS A 51 7.54 -0.43 -8.73
CA CYS A 51 8.02 -1.33 -7.69
C CYS A 51 7.06 -1.31 -6.50
N LEU A 52 6.98 -2.44 -5.80
CA LEU A 52 6.22 -2.54 -4.56
C LEU A 52 7.16 -2.34 -3.38
N LYS A 53 6.80 -1.42 -2.49
CA LYS A 53 7.51 -1.13 -1.25
C LYS A 53 6.68 -1.53 -0.06
N LYS A 54 7.25 -2.35 0.80
CA LYS A 54 6.70 -2.71 2.10
C LYS A 54 7.34 -1.82 3.18
N VAL A 55 6.52 -1.06 3.88
CA VAL A 55 6.95 -0.14 4.95
C VAL A 55 6.29 -0.55 6.25
N TYR A 56 7.03 -0.42 7.36
CA TYR A 56 6.49 -0.66 8.70
C TYR A 56 5.69 0.56 9.18
N LEU A 57 4.53 0.28 9.78
CA LEU A 57 3.70 1.27 10.46
C LEU A 57 3.81 1.06 11.97
N THR A 58 3.88 2.17 12.71
CA THR A 58 3.78 2.18 14.16
C THR A 58 2.82 3.28 14.55
N SER A 59 1.84 2.94 15.38
CA SER A 59 0.92 3.87 16.02
C SER A 59 0.84 3.60 17.52
N SER A 60 0.19 4.48 18.27
CA SER A 60 -0.10 4.27 19.70
C SER A 60 -0.92 3.00 19.94
N SER A 61 -1.73 2.59 18.96
CA SER A 61 -2.65 1.46 19.05
C SER A 61 -2.07 0.16 18.50
N GLY A 62 -0.89 0.18 17.89
CA GLY A 62 -0.20 -1.03 17.46
C GLY A 62 0.78 -0.88 16.30
N ALA A 63 1.37 -2.01 15.91
CA ALA A 63 2.29 -2.10 14.79
C ALA A 63 1.62 -2.75 13.57
N GLY A 64 2.00 -2.28 12.39
CA GLY A 64 1.48 -2.75 11.11
C GLY A 64 2.50 -2.69 10.00
N ARG A 65 2.03 -3.00 8.81
CA ARG A 65 2.78 -2.99 7.57
C ARG A 65 1.87 -2.46 6.48
N VAL A 66 2.43 -1.67 5.58
CA VAL A 66 1.75 -1.13 4.41
C VAL A 66 2.53 -1.50 3.17
N ILE A 67 1.80 -1.79 2.09
CA ILE A 67 2.35 -1.93 0.74
C ILE A 67 1.96 -0.69 -0.05
N PHE A 68 2.97 -0.09 -0.68
CA PHE A 68 2.81 0.94 -1.68
C PHE A 68 3.28 0.44 -3.04
N LEU A 69 2.57 0.84 -4.09
CA LEU A 69 3.01 0.73 -5.47
C LEU A 69 3.61 2.07 -5.88
N LEU A 70 4.89 2.07 -6.21
CA LEU A 70 5.59 3.26 -6.67
C LEU A 70 5.76 3.18 -8.18
N LYS A 71 5.40 4.25 -8.89
CA LYS A 71 5.84 4.42 -10.27
C LYS A 71 7.21 5.08 -10.26
N LEU A 72 8.20 4.37 -10.79
CA LEU A 72 9.60 4.82 -10.82
C LEU A 72 9.64 6.22 -11.47
N ASN A 73 10.28 7.18 -10.79
CA ASN A 73 10.48 8.57 -11.22
C ASN A 73 9.25 9.51 -11.24
N SER A 74 8.09 9.09 -10.74
CA SER A 74 6.89 9.96 -10.74
C SER A 74 6.72 10.83 -9.48
N GLY A 75 7.42 10.50 -8.39
CA GLY A 75 7.18 11.12 -7.08
C GLY A 75 5.79 10.82 -6.50
N LYS A 76 5.10 9.80 -7.03
CA LYS A 76 3.77 9.35 -6.61
C LYS A 76 3.82 7.93 -6.03
N SER A 77 3.13 7.73 -4.92
CA SER A 77 2.95 6.45 -4.24
C SER A 77 1.48 6.10 -4.21
N VAL A 78 1.10 4.90 -4.65
CA VAL A 78 -0.27 4.40 -4.60
C VAL A 78 -0.40 3.45 -3.41
N LEU A 79 -1.37 3.71 -2.53
CA LEU A 79 -1.68 2.78 -1.44
C LEU A 79 -2.24 1.47 -2.01
N VAL A 80 -1.69 0.32 -1.58
CA VAL A 80 -2.14 -1.00 -2.05
C VAL A 80 -2.80 -1.81 -0.95
N MET A 81 -2.19 -1.85 0.23
CA MET A 81 -2.66 -2.73 1.30
C MET A 81 -2.15 -2.27 2.67
N ILE A 82 -2.99 -2.36 3.69
CA ILE A 82 -2.61 -2.10 5.09
C ILE A 82 -2.96 -3.32 5.94
N ARG A 83 -1.99 -3.87 6.68
CA ARG A 83 -2.24 -4.97 7.62
C ARG A 83 -1.57 -4.73 8.95
N GLN A 84 -2.25 -5.08 10.03
CA GLN A 84 -1.63 -5.13 11.34
C GLN A 84 -0.64 -6.30 11.42
N LYS A 85 0.39 -6.18 12.25
CA LYS A 85 1.39 -7.24 12.46
C LYS A 85 0.76 -8.54 12.95
N GLN A 86 -0.34 -8.44 13.70
CA GLN A 86 -1.08 -9.56 14.30
C GLN A 86 -2.04 -10.28 13.34
N ASP A 87 -2.25 -9.77 12.12
CA ASP A 87 -3.01 -10.52 11.12
C ASP A 87 -2.24 -11.79 10.72
N LYS A 88 -2.68 -12.93 11.24
CA LYS A 88 -2.04 -14.23 11.05
C LYS A 88 -2.11 -14.74 9.60
N LYS A 89 -3.03 -14.23 8.77
CA LYS A 89 -3.23 -14.71 7.39
C LYS A 89 -2.34 -13.99 6.40
N ILE A 90 -2.25 -12.66 6.50
CA ILE A 90 -1.49 -11.84 5.54
C ILE A 90 -0.43 -11.02 6.27
N GLY A 91 -0.85 -10.21 7.24
CA GLY A 91 0.00 -9.21 7.91
C GLY A 91 1.27 -9.78 8.53
N ALA A 92 1.24 -10.98 9.12
CA ALA A 92 2.37 -11.65 9.75
C ALA A 92 3.49 -12.00 8.75
N ASN A 93 3.12 -12.35 7.50
CA ASN A 93 4.05 -12.72 6.44
C ASN A 93 3.63 -12.10 5.10
N MET A 94 3.89 -10.80 4.94
CA MET A 94 3.63 -10.07 3.69
C MET A 94 4.79 -10.26 2.70
N THR A 95 4.92 -11.48 2.19
CA THR A 95 5.94 -11.87 1.22
C THR A 95 5.34 -12.76 0.14
N VAL A 96 6.04 -12.85 -0.99
CA VAL A 96 5.64 -13.63 -2.17
C VAL A 96 5.47 -15.13 -1.91
N GLN A 97 6.04 -15.62 -0.81
CA GLN A 97 5.93 -17.00 -0.35
C GLN A 97 4.60 -17.26 0.35
N ASN A 98 3.89 -16.22 0.80
CA ASN A 98 2.57 -16.36 1.40
C ASN A 98 1.48 -16.28 0.32
N PRO A 99 0.77 -17.38 0.01
CA PRO A 99 -0.25 -17.38 -1.05
C PRO A 99 -1.44 -16.46 -0.73
N ASN A 100 -1.77 -16.27 0.54
CA ASN A 100 -2.84 -15.35 0.94
C ASN A 100 -2.44 -13.90 0.66
N PHE A 101 -1.16 -13.56 0.88
CA PHE A 101 -0.62 -12.25 0.55
C PHE A 101 -0.65 -12.02 -0.97
N VAL A 102 -0.14 -12.96 -1.75
CA VAL A 102 -0.11 -12.85 -3.23
C VAL A 102 -1.52 -12.68 -3.78
N LYS A 103 -2.47 -13.52 -3.35
CA LYS A 103 -3.88 -13.44 -3.80
C LYS A 103 -4.51 -12.08 -3.47
N ALA A 104 -4.26 -11.56 -2.27
CA ALA A 104 -4.79 -10.27 -1.85
C ALA A 104 -4.10 -9.11 -2.59
N LEU A 105 -2.79 -9.20 -2.80
CA LEU A 105 -2.00 -8.23 -3.56
C LEU A 105 -2.51 -8.14 -5.01
N ASP A 106 -2.63 -9.26 -5.70
CA ASP A 106 -3.09 -9.31 -7.09
C ASP A 106 -4.50 -8.73 -7.23
N LYS A 107 -5.41 -9.14 -6.34
CA LYS A 107 -6.77 -8.59 -6.30
C LYS A 107 -6.77 -7.07 -6.14
N ASN A 108 -5.98 -6.55 -5.21
CA ASN A 108 -5.92 -5.11 -4.97
C ASN A 108 -5.30 -4.37 -6.15
N LEU A 109 -4.27 -4.92 -6.80
CA LEU A 109 -3.67 -4.33 -8.00
C LEU A 109 -4.67 -4.26 -9.16
N ASP A 110 -5.46 -5.30 -9.40
CA ASP A 110 -6.47 -5.32 -10.46
C ASP A 110 -7.54 -4.23 -10.23
N ILE A 111 -7.98 -4.07 -8.98
CA ILE A 111 -8.96 -3.02 -8.61
C ILE A 111 -8.35 -1.61 -8.70
N ILE A 112 -7.08 -1.44 -8.31
CA ILE A 112 -6.36 -0.16 -8.45
C ILE A 112 -6.28 0.25 -9.92
N LEU A 113 -5.92 -0.69 -10.81
CA LEU A 113 -5.83 -0.41 -12.23
C LEU A 113 -7.17 0.04 -12.81
N ASP A 114 -8.26 -0.64 -12.44
CA ASP A 114 -9.62 -0.27 -12.85
C ASP A 114 -10.02 1.14 -12.35
N ASP A 115 -9.76 1.45 -11.08
CA ASP A 115 -10.05 2.78 -10.52
C ASP A 115 -9.22 3.88 -11.21
N LEU A 116 -7.92 3.63 -11.46
CA LEU A 116 -7.03 4.59 -12.11
C LEU A 116 -7.48 4.88 -13.55
N GLN A 117 -7.89 3.85 -14.31
CA GLN A 117 -8.44 4.00 -15.66
C GLN A 117 -9.74 4.83 -15.66
N LYS A 118 -10.56 4.68 -14.62
CA LYS A 118 -11.83 5.40 -14.47
C LYS A 118 -11.68 6.77 -13.80
N GLY A 119 -10.48 7.19 -13.44
CA GLY A 119 -10.25 8.45 -12.72
C GLY A 119 -10.79 8.47 -11.28
N LYS A 120 -11.01 7.30 -10.67
CA LYS A 120 -11.62 7.15 -9.34
C LYS A 120 -10.57 7.11 -8.24
N TYR A 121 -9.86 8.20 -8.04
CA TYR A 121 -8.84 8.31 -7.00
C TYR A 121 -8.72 9.74 -6.47
N GLU A 122 -8.17 9.86 -5.27
CA GLU A 122 -7.74 11.14 -4.72
C GLU A 122 -6.21 11.23 -4.71
N GLU A 123 -5.68 12.43 -4.90
CA GLU A 123 -4.27 12.74 -4.70
C GLU A 123 -4.11 13.60 -3.45
N LEU A 124 -3.15 13.25 -2.61
CA LEU A 124 -2.86 13.92 -1.35
C LEU A 124 -1.39 14.34 -1.31
N ASP A 125 -1.13 15.57 -0.87
CA ASP A 125 0.24 16.06 -0.70
C ASP A 125 0.91 15.45 0.55
N LEU A 126 2.23 15.24 0.41
CA LEU A 126 3.16 14.59 1.35
C LEU A 126 4.32 15.51 1.76
#